data_AF-A0A0W0FNL1-F1
#
_entry.id   AF-A0A0W0FNL1-F1
#
_cell.length_a   1.000
_cell.length_b   1.000
_cell.length_c   1.000
_cell.angle_alpha   90.00
_cell.angle_beta   90.00
_cell.angle_gamma   90.00
#
_symmetry.space_group_name_H-M   'P 1'
#
loop_
_entity.id
_entity.type
_entity.pdbx_description
1 polymer ?
#
loop_
_entity_poly.entity_id
_entity_poly.type
_entity_poly.pdbx_seq_one_letter_code
_entity_poly.pdbx_strand_id
1 'polypeptide(L)'
;MFSSSFLLGVLAKTALALSVGDLNVSLKAVSSSVQSARDLVVTAVVSNPTTSDIRVLAVNNVLDSSATRSFDISADGKEVPFAGIKATFDFSQESLYLTVPASSSVALNHTIGSVYDFSSFEPGTKFTITPRAESTFHESVNDAAPLKVESNAVEVTVESDLTFNHLFSGADGLVPSVSTPRCSDARKLQLLVDALKYARSLAGGAATDIRSHPTGPEYTRYFGGNNQDDIWYNLDRVAGDLTSNRDITCSSDDAGATNYCNSNPGVIAYTVIYSTGQTPIYTCDLFTQAGTTPSVCQNGYDSTMSSTGGIILHELSHAVFGADDVTYGCSACAGLSVSDKKRNADNYRCMGLNIYLDYNRVNGPL
;
A
#
# COMPACT_ATOMS: atom_id res chain seq x y z
N MET A 1 -23.05 35.81 -48.76
CA MET A 1 -23.22 35.14 -47.45
C MET A 1 -22.46 33.83 -47.50
N PHE A 2 -21.22 33.80 -47.03
CA PHE A 2 -20.44 32.56 -46.88
C PHE A 2 -20.26 32.32 -45.39
N SER A 3 -20.92 31.29 -44.87
CA SER A 3 -20.81 30.87 -43.48
C SER A 3 -19.60 29.93 -43.37
N SER A 4 -18.59 30.36 -42.63
CA SER A 4 -17.39 29.57 -42.33
C SER A 4 -17.67 28.76 -41.07
N SER A 5 -17.77 27.44 -41.19
CA SER A 5 -17.89 26.55 -40.04
C SER A 5 -16.49 26.12 -39.61
N PHE A 6 -16.01 26.71 -38.51
CA PHE A 6 -14.82 26.24 -37.79
C PHE A 6 -15.14 24.90 -37.11
N LEU A 7 -14.56 23.80 -37.59
CA LEU A 7 -14.48 22.56 -36.83
C LEU A 7 -13.35 22.70 -35.80
N LEU A 8 -13.72 22.87 -34.53
CA LEU A 8 -12.81 22.60 -33.42
C LEU A 8 -12.61 21.08 -33.33
N GLY A 9 -11.46 20.59 -33.80
CA GLY A 9 -11.01 19.24 -33.51
C GLY A 9 -10.51 19.17 -32.07
N VAL A 10 -11.27 18.50 -31.19
CA VAL A 10 -10.76 18.06 -29.89
C VAL A 10 -9.81 16.90 -30.16
N LEU A 11 -8.49 17.15 -30.14
CA LEU A 11 -7.52 16.08 -30.03
C LEU A 11 -7.67 15.44 -28.66
N ALA A 12 -8.23 14.23 -28.61
CA ALA A 12 -8.14 13.38 -27.43
C ALA A 12 -6.66 13.08 -27.20
N LYS A 13 -6.10 13.54 -26.07
CA LYS A 13 -4.81 13.06 -25.58
C LYS A 13 -4.98 11.58 -25.23
N THR A 14 -4.53 10.69 -26.10
CA THR A 14 -4.27 9.31 -25.69
C THR A 14 -3.14 9.37 -24.67
N ALA A 15 -3.44 9.06 -23.41
CA ALA A 15 -2.41 8.85 -22.40
C ALA A 15 -1.50 7.73 -22.90
N LEU A 16 -0.25 8.06 -23.18
CA LEU A 16 0.77 7.07 -23.52
C LEU A 16 1.26 6.51 -22.19
N ALA A 17 1.27 5.18 -22.04
CA ALA A 17 1.85 4.55 -20.86
C ALA A 17 3.33 4.96 -20.75
N LEU A 18 3.79 5.18 -19.51
CA LEU A 18 5.19 5.50 -19.22
C LEU A 18 6.13 4.44 -19.78
N SER A 19 7.24 4.90 -20.33
CA SER A 19 8.23 4.09 -21.01
C SER A 19 9.65 4.36 -20.49
N VAL A 20 10.56 3.43 -20.75
CA VAL A 20 11.96 3.56 -20.34
C VAL A 20 12.57 4.82 -20.97
N GLY A 21 13.10 5.70 -20.13
CA GLY A 21 13.66 6.99 -20.54
C GLY A 21 12.74 8.19 -20.27
N ASP A 22 11.46 7.98 -19.97
CA ASP A 22 10.53 9.07 -19.63
C ASP A 22 10.83 9.68 -18.25
N LEU A 23 11.38 8.88 -17.34
CA LEU A 23 11.80 9.31 -16.02
C LEU A 23 13.17 8.72 -15.67
N ASN A 24 14.00 9.51 -14.98
CA ASN A 24 15.27 9.09 -14.40
C ASN A 24 15.26 9.32 -12.90
N VAL A 25 15.72 8.36 -12.11
CA VAL A 25 15.79 8.46 -10.64
C VAL A 25 17.25 8.47 -10.18
N SER A 26 17.59 9.41 -9.32
CA SER A 26 18.88 9.41 -8.61
C SER A 26 18.70 9.66 -7.12
N LEU A 27 19.51 8.99 -6.31
CA LEU A 27 19.53 9.17 -4.87
C LEU A 27 20.78 9.93 -4.45
N LYS A 28 20.64 10.81 -3.45
CA LYS A 28 21.74 11.50 -2.79
C LYS A 28 21.55 11.44 -1.29
N ALA A 29 22.56 11.00 -0.55
CA ALA A 29 22.57 11.22 0.89
C ALA A 29 22.90 12.69 1.19
N VAL A 30 22.18 13.31 2.12
CA VAL A 30 22.46 14.69 2.54
C VAL A 30 23.81 14.79 3.25
N SER A 31 24.22 13.71 3.93
CA SER A 31 25.55 13.53 4.51
C SER A 31 26.01 12.08 4.33
N SER A 32 27.32 11.85 4.18
CA SER A 32 27.89 10.49 4.16
C SER A 32 27.97 9.85 5.54
N SER A 33 27.80 10.64 6.60
CA SER A 33 27.82 10.20 8.00
C SER A 33 26.90 11.09 8.86
N VAL A 34 26.21 10.49 9.81
CA VAL A 34 25.31 11.15 10.77
C VAL A 34 25.55 10.63 12.17
N GLN A 35 25.32 11.47 13.19
CA GLN A 35 25.46 11.03 14.57
C GLN A 35 24.31 10.12 15.01
N SER A 36 23.08 10.42 14.57
CA SER A 36 21.88 9.65 14.86
C SER A 36 21.22 9.14 13.58
N ALA A 37 20.66 7.93 13.63
CA ALA A 37 19.81 7.39 12.57
C ALA A 37 18.62 8.31 12.26
N ARG A 38 18.16 9.09 13.25
CA ARG A 38 17.09 10.09 13.09
C ARG A 38 17.45 11.22 12.13
N ASP A 39 18.75 11.50 11.97
CA ASP A 39 19.26 12.53 11.06
C ASP A 39 19.55 11.98 9.66
N LEU A 40 19.27 10.69 9.40
CA LEU A 40 19.48 10.07 8.11
C LEU A 40 18.45 10.60 7.12
N VAL A 41 18.91 11.50 6.24
CA VAL A 41 18.11 12.07 5.15
C VAL A 41 18.67 11.66 3.79
N VAL A 42 17.79 11.10 2.95
CA VAL A 42 18.07 10.80 1.54
C VAL A 42 17.22 11.71 0.66
N THR A 43 17.85 12.39 -0.29
CA THR A 43 17.17 13.13 -1.35
C THR A 43 16.99 12.21 -2.55
N ALA A 44 15.73 11.94 -2.90
CA ALA A 44 15.37 11.35 -4.18
C ALA A 44 15.14 12.45 -5.20
N VAL A 45 15.76 12.33 -6.37
CA VAL A 45 15.58 13.26 -7.50
C VAL A 45 15.01 12.48 -8.68
N VAL A 46 13.80 12.84 -9.10
CA VAL A 46 13.13 12.28 -10.27
C VAL A 46 13.14 13.32 -11.38
N SER A 47 13.78 13.01 -12.49
CA SER A 47 13.95 13.90 -13.64
C SER A 47 13.11 13.43 -14.81
N ASN A 48 12.45 14.37 -15.47
CA ASN A 48 11.71 14.18 -16.70
C ASN A 48 12.49 14.83 -17.86
N PRO A 49 13.27 14.07 -18.66
CA PRO A 49 14.02 14.61 -19.79
C PRO A 49 13.15 14.89 -21.01
N THR A 50 11.85 14.54 -20.98
CA THR A 50 10.95 14.73 -22.11
C THR A 50 10.53 16.19 -22.27
N THR A 51 9.73 16.46 -23.29
CA THR A 51 9.24 17.82 -23.64
C THR A 51 7.83 18.09 -23.11
N SER A 52 7.23 17.14 -22.39
CA SER A 52 5.89 17.25 -21.81
C SER A 52 5.94 16.94 -20.32
N ASP A 53 5.09 17.62 -19.55
CA ASP A 53 4.89 17.29 -18.14
C ASP A 53 4.41 15.84 -17.99
N ILE A 54 4.94 15.15 -17.00
CA ILE A 54 4.55 13.78 -16.66
C ILE A 54 3.90 13.80 -15.29
N ARG A 55 2.66 13.34 -15.21
CA ARG A 55 1.94 13.17 -13.94
C ARG A 55 2.08 11.72 -13.51
N VAL A 56 2.59 11.50 -12.31
CA VAL A 56 2.78 10.16 -11.74
C VAL A 56 2.03 10.00 -10.43
N LEU A 57 1.57 8.78 -10.17
CA LEU A 57 1.17 8.33 -8.86
C LEU A 57 2.43 8.29 -7.97
N ALA A 58 2.44 9.08 -6.90
CA ALA A 58 3.60 9.25 -6.05
C ALA A 58 3.71 8.16 -4.96
N VAL A 59 2.62 7.45 -4.66
CA VAL A 59 2.62 6.45 -3.58
C VAL A 59 3.47 5.22 -3.91
N ASN A 60 4.05 4.61 -2.87
CA ASN A 60 4.84 3.38 -2.93
C ASN A 60 6.06 3.47 -3.87
N ASN A 61 6.61 4.67 -4.05
CA ASN A 61 7.87 4.89 -4.75
C ASN A 61 8.67 6.03 -4.08
N VAL A 62 9.77 6.45 -4.69
CA VAL A 62 10.66 7.48 -4.14
C VAL A 62 10.07 8.90 -4.16
N LEU A 63 8.90 9.11 -4.75
CA LEU A 63 8.12 10.35 -4.63
C LEU A 63 7.10 10.29 -3.48
N ASP A 64 6.99 9.17 -2.79
CA ASP A 64 6.06 9.01 -1.67
C ASP A 64 6.59 9.77 -0.46
N SER A 65 5.84 10.77 0.01
CA SER A 65 6.22 11.55 1.19
C SER A 65 5.59 11.02 2.48
N SER A 66 4.82 9.95 2.38
CA SER A 66 4.17 9.30 3.52
C SER A 66 5.11 8.33 4.23
N ALA A 67 4.62 7.68 5.28
CA ALA A 67 5.42 6.77 6.11
C ALA A 67 5.53 5.34 5.52
N THR A 68 5.40 5.20 4.21
CA THR A 68 5.47 3.92 3.48
C THR A 68 6.92 3.54 3.15
N ARG A 69 7.11 2.35 2.59
CA ARG A 69 8.42 1.79 2.27
C ARG A 69 8.90 2.20 0.88
N SER A 70 9.55 3.35 0.76
CA SER A 70 10.14 3.81 -0.51
C SER A 70 11.53 3.25 -0.82
N PHE A 71 12.23 2.70 0.17
CA PHE A 71 13.63 2.29 0.06
C PHE A 71 13.87 0.84 0.54
N ASP A 72 14.93 0.24 0.02
CA ASP A 72 15.54 -0.94 0.63
C ASP A 72 16.84 -0.52 1.30
N ILE A 73 17.03 -0.96 2.55
CA ILE A 73 18.18 -0.57 3.36
C ILE A 73 18.81 -1.82 3.92
N SER A 74 20.13 -1.92 3.79
CA SER A 74 20.88 -3.05 4.30
C SER A 74 22.25 -2.65 4.83
N ALA A 75 22.76 -3.44 5.76
CA ALA A 75 24.15 -3.41 6.21
C ALA A 75 24.58 -4.85 6.52
N ASP A 76 25.83 -5.18 6.17
CA ASP A 76 26.43 -6.50 6.45
C ASP A 76 25.58 -7.70 6.00
N GLY A 77 24.90 -7.56 4.85
CA GLY A 77 24.02 -8.58 4.28
C GLY A 77 22.69 -8.77 5.02
N LYS A 78 22.36 -7.90 6.00
CA LYS A 78 21.09 -7.88 6.71
C LYS A 78 20.27 -6.67 6.29
N GLU A 79 18.98 -6.88 6.09
CA GLU A 79 18.02 -5.81 5.86
C GLU A 79 17.74 -5.06 7.16
N VAL A 80 17.60 -3.74 7.09
CA VAL A 80 17.10 -2.92 8.21
C VAL A 80 15.58 -3.07 8.27
N PRO A 81 15.00 -3.52 9.40
CA PRO A 81 13.56 -3.69 9.53
C PRO A 81 12.78 -2.41 9.21
N PHE A 82 11.82 -2.51 8.30
CA PHE A 82 10.84 -1.45 8.07
C PHE A 82 9.84 -1.40 9.23
N ALA A 83 9.61 -0.19 9.74
CA ALA A 83 8.75 0.09 10.90
C ALA A 83 7.82 1.30 10.67
N GLY A 84 7.47 1.55 9.41
CA GLY A 84 6.47 2.54 9.00
C GLY A 84 5.08 1.92 8.85
N ILE A 85 4.39 2.27 7.76
CA ILE A 85 3.05 1.78 7.46
C ILE A 85 2.94 1.07 6.10
N LYS A 86 1.87 0.27 5.98
CA LYS A 86 1.32 -0.23 4.70
C LYS A 86 -0.13 0.26 4.61
N ALA A 87 -0.60 0.68 3.44
CA ALA A 87 -1.78 1.54 3.37
C ALA A 87 -2.65 1.33 2.14
N THR A 88 -3.97 1.32 2.35
CA THR A 88 -4.95 1.43 1.28
C THR A 88 -5.25 2.90 0.94
N PHE A 89 -5.25 3.25 -0.35
CA PHE A 89 -5.47 4.62 -0.85
C PHE A 89 -6.74 4.79 -1.71
N ASP A 90 -7.30 6.00 -1.71
CA ASP A 90 -8.32 6.43 -2.68
C ASP A 90 -7.63 7.14 -3.86
N PHE A 91 -7.44 6.40 -4.96
CA PHE A 91 -6.78 6.90 -6.17
C PHE A 91 -7.56 7.99 -6.93
N SER A 92 -8.75 8.39 -6.47
CA SER A 92 -9.41 9.60 -6.99
C SER A 92 -8.82 10.90 -6.42
N GLN A 93 -7.99 10.81 -5.39
CA GLN A 93 -7.42 11.95 -4.68
C GLN A 93 -6.18 12.49 -5.40
N GLU A 94 -6.26 13.74 -5.87
CA GLU A 94 -5.14 14.43 -6.54
C GLU A 94 -3.89 14.54 -5.68
N SER A 95 -4.03 14.52 -4.34
CA SER A 95 -2.90 14.55 -3.41
C SER A 95 -1.96 13.35 -3.54
N LEU A 96 -2.39 12.26 -4.16
CA LEU A 96 -1.58 11.07 -4.39
C LEU A 96 -0.72 11.18 -5.65
N TYR A 97 -0.89 12.24 -6.43
CA TYR A 97 -0.21 12.44 -7.69
C TYR A 97 0.72 13.62 -7.65
N LEU A 98 1.82 13.50 -8.40
CA LEU A 98 2.83 14.52 -8.53
C LEU A 98 3.14 14.72 -10.02
N THR A 99 3.25 15.98 -10.43
CA THR A 99 3.69 16.32 -11.80
C THR A 99 5.18 16.63 -11.80
N VAL A 100 5.95 15.87 -12.59
CA VAL A 100 7.35 16.15 -12.90
C VAL A 100 7.40 17.00 -14.18
N PRO A 101 7.78 18.29 -14.10
CA PRO A 101 7.70 19.19 -15.24
C PRO A 101 8.64 18.76 -16.38
N ALA A 102 8.25 19.08 -17.62
CA ALA A 102 9.05 18.85 -18.81
C ALA A 102 10.47 19.41 -18.66
N SER A 103 11.48 18.62 -19.06
CA SER A 103 12.89 19.00 -19.03
C SER A 103 13.37 19.48 -17.65
N SER A 104 12.77 18.97 -16.57
CA SER A 104 13.02 19.39 -15.19
C SER A 104 13.04 18.21 -14.23
N SER A 105 13.22 18.50 -12.95
CA SER A 105 13.29 17.49 -11.89
C SER A 105 12.50 17.91 -10.65
N VAL A 106 12.04 16.91 -9.93
CA VAL A 106 11.47 17.04 -8.58
C VAL A 106 12.45 16.40 -7.61
N ALA A 107 12.74 17.07 -6.50
CA ALA A 107 13.62 16.58 -5.45
C ALA A 107 12.86 16.52 -4.12
N LEU A 108 12.81 15.33 -3.51
CA LEU A 108 12.17 15.10 -2.21
C LEU A 108 13.17 14.58 -1.20
N ASN A 109 13.14 15.13 -0.01
CA ASN A 109 13.93 14.66 1.12
C ASN A 109 13.12 13.66 1.95
N HIS A 110 13.73 12.52 2.24
CA HIS A 110 13.16 11.43 3.02
C HIS A 110 13.92 11.28 4.32
N THR A 111 13.23 11.42 5.45
CA THR A 111 13.82 11.17 6.77
C THR A 111 13.67 9.70 7.12
N ILE A 112 14.70 8.92 6.83
CA ILE A 112 14.66 7.46 6.85
C ILE A 112 14.53 6.91 8.28
N GLY A 113 15.21 7.53 9.25
CA GLY A 113 15.19 7.09 10.65
C GLY A 113 13.83 7.14 11.34
N SER A 114 12.81 7.70 10.68
CA SER A 114 11.43 7.75 11.19
C SER A 114 10.60 6.49 10.87
N VAL A 115 11.05 5.67 9.91
CA VAL A 115 10.27 4.51 9.41
C VAL A 115 11.11 3.23 9.25
N TYR A 116 12.38 3.24 9.62
CA TYR A 116 13.22 2.04 9.69
C TYR A 116 13.86 1.92 11.07
N ASP A 117 13.86 0.70 11.60
CA ASP A 117 14.43 0.40 12.92
C ASP A 117 15.88 -0.03 12.80
N PHE A 118 16.79 0.88 13.15
CA PHE A 118 18.23 0.65 13.13
C PHE A 118 18.78 0.03 14.42
N SER A 119 17.94 -0.18 15.44
CA SER A 119 18.37 -0.52 16.81
C SER A 119 19.08 -1.87 16.95
N SER A 120 18.96 -2.75 15.97
CA SER A 120 19.65 -4.05 15.93
C SER A 120 21.08 -3.99 15.38
N PHE A 121 21.56 -2.81 14.96
CA PHE A 121 22.89 -2.59 14.42
C PHE A 121 23.78 -1.86 15.43
N GLU A 122 25.09 -1.78 15.14
CA GLU A 122 26.09 -1.19 16.05
C GLU A 122 26.51 0.22 15.60
N PRO A 123 26.93 1.09 16.53
CA PRO A 123 27.54 2.38 16.17
C PRO A 123 28.68 2.23 15.17
N GLY A 124 28.73 3.12 14.18
CA GLY A 124 29.70 3.08 13.08
C GLY A 124 29.31 2.15 11.93
N THR A 125 28.13 1.50 11.97
CA THR A 125 27.63 0.71 10.83
C THR A 125 27.37 1.61 9.62
N LYS A 126 27.80 1.13 8.46
CA LYS A 126 27.57 1.74 7.15
C LYS A 126 26.39 1.06 6.47
N PHE A 127 25.35 1.83 6.15
CA PHE A 127 24.13 1.37 5.51
C PHE A 127 24.14 1.71 4.04
N THR A 128 23.72 0.76 3.21
CA THR A 128 23.45 0.93 1.78
C THR A 128 21.96 1.10 1.58
N ILE A 129 21.58 2.17 0.89
CA ILE A 129 20.19 2.54 0.62
C ILE A 129 19.97 2.60 -0.89
N THR A 130 18.96 1.89 -1.37
CA THR A 130 18.49 1.92 -2.76
C THR A 130 16.99 2.24 -2.79
N PRO A 131 16.43 2.70 -3.92
CA PRO A 131 14.98 2.62 -4.08
C PRO A 131 14.53 1.17 -3.86
N ARG A 132 13.33 1.01 -3.33
CA ARG A 132 12.75 -0.31 -3.14
C ARG A 132 12.74 -1.08 -4.47
N ALA A 133 13.12 -2.35 -4.47
CA ALA A 133 13.23 -3.17 -5.68
C ALA A 133 11.94 -3.21 -6.51
N GLU A 134 10.79 -3.01 -5.87
CA GLU A 134 9.47 -3.05 -6.51
C GLU A 134 8.84 -1.66 -6.69
N SER A 135 9.59 -0.62 -6.36
CA SER A 135 9.22 0.77 -6.66
C SER A 135 9.01 0.92 -8.17
N THR A 136 7.83 1.40 -8.54
CA THR A 136 7.45 1.65 -9.93
C THR A 136 6.67 2.95 -10.05
N PHE A 137 6.69 3.53 -11.25
CA PHE A 137 5.93 4.73 -11.59
C PHE A 137 4.76 4.36 -12.50
N HIS A 138 3.61 4.95 -12.20
CA HIS A 138 2.38 4.82 -12.96
C HIS A 138 1.79 6.22 -13.17
N GLU A 139 1.10 6.47 -14.28
CA GLU A 139 0.25 7.67 -14.39
C GLU A 139 -1.10 7.45 -13.68
N SER A 140 -1.54 6.20 -13.60
CA SER A 140 -2.80 5.76 -13.00
C SER A 140 -2.72 4.36 -12.42
N VAL A 141 -3.56 4.08 -11.42
CA VAL A 141 -3.72 2.72 -10.83
C VAL A 141 -4.19 1.68 -11.85
N ASN A 142 -4.80 2.13 -12.96
CA ASN A 142 -5.29 1.24 -14.02
C ASN A 142 -4.23 0.90 -15.07
N ASP A 143 -3.02 1.46 -14.95
CA ASP A 143 -1.96 1.23 -15.93
C ASP A 143 -1.48 -0.22 -15.88
N ALA A 144 -1.62 -0.92 -17.00
CA ALA A 144 -1.28 -2.34 -17.08
C ALA A 144 0.22 -2.63 -16.99
N ALA A 145 1.08 -1.62 -17.21
CA ALA A 145 2.52 -1.76 -17.23
C ALA A 145 3.18 -0.63 -16.40
N PRO A 146 3.62 -0.90 -15.16
CA PRO A 146 4.44 0.04 -14.42
C PRO A 146 5.77 0.35 -15.11
N LEU A 147 6.24 1.59 -15.00
CA LEU A 147 7.62 1.94 -15.33
C LEU A 147 8.52 1.65 -14.13
N LYS A 148 9.42 0.67 -14.25
CA LYS A 148 10.53 0.47 -13.33
C LYS A 148 11.73 1.30 -13.78
N VAL A 149 12.24 2.16 -12.90
CA VAL A 149 13.40 3.01 -13.19
C VAL A 149 14.59 2.55 -12.35
N GLU A 150 15.74 2.41 -12.97
CA GLU A 150 16.98 2.11 -12.26
C GLU A 150 17.50 3.35 -11.51
N SER A 151 18.17 3.15 -10.38
CA SER A 151 18.82 4.22 -9.64
C SER A 151 20.11 3.74 -8.98
N ASN A 152 20.94 4.70 -8.58
CA ASN A 152 22.13 4.42 -7.80
C ASN A 152 21.79 4.06 -6.35
N ALA A 153 22.71 3.34 -5.70
CA ALA A 153 22.74 3.23 -4.25
C ALA A 153 23.40 4.47 -3.63
N VAL A 154 23.05 4.77 -2.39
CA VAL A 154 23.78 5.71 -1.52
C VAL A 154 24.20 5.00 -0.25
N GLU A 155 25.32 5.43 0.32
CA GLU A 155 25.85 4.84 1.54
C GLU A 155 25.98 5.90 2.62
N VAL A 156 25.52 5.59 3.84
CA VAL A 156 25.58 6.49 4.99
C VAL A 156 26.03 5.72 6.23
N THR A 157 26.96 6.30 7.00
CA THR A 157 27.39 5.75 8.29
C THR A 157 26.61 6.41 9.42
N VAL A 158 26.11 5.62 10.38
CA VAL A 158 25.51 6.14 11.62
C VAL A 158 26.50 5.94 12.75
N GLU A 159 27.07 7.04 13.27
CA GLU A 159 28.24 7.00 14.15
C GLU A 159 27.92 6.62 15.60
N SER A 160 26.72 6.91 16.09
CA SER A 160 26.43 6.75 17.52
C SER A 160 25.01 6.27 17.85
N ASP A 161 23.97 7.05 17.57
CA ASP A 161 22.61 6.80 18.05
C ASP A 161 21.77 6.07 17.00
N LEU A 162 21.51 4.79 17.25
CA LEU A 162 20.66 3.93 16.41
C LEU A 162 19.27 3.72 17.01
N THR A 163 18.89 4.51 18.02
CA THR A 163 17.60 4.34 18.68
C THR A 163 16.45 4.72 17.76
N PHE A 164 15.43 3.86 17.73
CA PHE A 164 14.24 4.06 16.93
C PHE A 164 13.07 4.52 17.81
N ASN A 165 12.33 5.52 17.32
CA ASN A 165 11.05 5.92 17.92
C ASN A 165 9.96 5.64 16.90
N HIS A 166 8.98 4.83 17.28
CA HIS A 166 7.83 4.56 16.42
C HIS A 166 7.08 5.86 16.12
N LEU A 167 6.62 5.97 14.87
CA LEU A 167 5.82 7.11 14.40
C LEU A 167 4.50 7.26 15.19
N PHE A 168 3.95 6.14 15.66
CA PHE A 168 2.71 6.10 16.43
C PHE A 168 2.99 5.59 17.84
N SER A 169 2.69 6.41 18.84
CA SER A 169 2.73 6.05 20.26
C SER A 169 1.43 5.32 20.64
N GLY A 170 1.37 3.99 20.46
CA GLY A 170 0.10 3.28 20.67
C GLY A 170 0.13 1.76 20.75
N ALA A 171 1.28 1.10 20.57
CA ALA A 171 1.36 -0.36 20.71
C ALA A 171 1.54 -0.83 22.17
N ASP A 172 1.83 0.07 23.11
CA ASP A 172 2.00 -0.25 24.52
C ASP A 172 0.66 -0.76 25.10
N GLY A 173 0.59 -2.07 25.33
CA GLY A 173 -0.60 -2.73 25.90
C GLY A 173 -1.46 -3.51 24.91
N LEU A 174 -1.04 -3.67 23.65
CA LEU A 174 -1.65 -4.68 22.77
C LEU A 174 -1.32 -6.08 23.29
N VAL A 175 -2.32 -6.72 23.90
CA VAL A 175 -2.25 -8.11 24.36
C VAL A 175 -2.71 -9.01 23.21
N PRO A 176 -2.18 -10.23 23.04
CA PRO A 176 -2.68 -11.17 22.03
C PRO A 176 -4.19 -11.39 22.18
N SER A 177 -4.97 -10.91 21.20
CA SER A 177 -6.41 -11.06 21.12
C SER A 177 -6.88 -11.27 19.69
N VAL A 178 -8.15 -11.60 19.52
CA VAL A 178 -8.82 -11.46 18.21
C VAL A 178 -8.86 -9.98 17.82
N SER A 179 -9.07 -9.68 16.54
CA SER A 179 -9.16 -8.29 16.07
C SER A 179 -10.30 -7.59 16.78
N THR A 180 -10.01 -6.48 17.47
CA THR A 180 -11.02 -5.73 18.23
C THR A 180 -11.25 -4.38 17.56
N PRO A 181 -12.44 -4.14 16.96
CA PRO A 181 -12.83 -2.82 16.48
C PRO A 181 -12.94 -1.82 17.63
N ARG A 182 -12.32 -0.64 17.49
CA ARG A 182 -12.34 0.44 18.48
C ARG A 182 -12.65 1.78 17.82
N CYS A 183 -13.71 2.42 18.29
CA CYS A 183 -14.09 3.75 17.86
C CYS A 183 -15.03 4.38 18.89
N SER A 184 -14.77 5.62 19.28
CA SER A 184 -15.58 6.38 20.23
C SER A 184 -16.93 6.77 19.63
N ASP A 185 -16.96 7.00 18.31
CA ASP A 185 -18.19 7.19 17.53
C ASP A 185 -18.87 5.83 17.31
N ALA A 186 -20.06 5.66 17.88
CA ALA A 186 -20.82 4.42 17.81
C ALA A 186 -21.21 3.99 16.38
N ARG A 187 -21.42 4.94 15.46
CA ARG A 187 -21.76 4.63 14.07
C ARG A 187 -20.52 4.16 13.31
N LYS A 188 -19.39 4.84 13.47
CA LYS A 188 -18.11 4.39 12.90
C LYS A 188 -17.67 3.05 13.50
N LEU A 189 -17.91 2.83 14.80
CA LEU A 189 -17.67 1.54 15.45
C LEU A 189 -18.48 0.42 14.78
N GLN A 190 -19.78 0.63 14.59
CA GLN A 190 -20.63 -0.37 13.94
C GLN A 190 -20.15 -0.66 12.50
N LEU A 191 -19.73 0.38 11.76
CA LEU A 191 -19.16 0.21 10.43
C LEU A 191 -17.89 -0.66 10.45
N LEU A 192 -16.99 -0.47 11.43
CA LEU A 192 -15.80 -1.31 11.59
C LEU A 192 -16.14 -2.75 11.98
N VAL A 193 -17.12 -2.95 12.86
CA VAL A 193 -17.62 -4.28 13.23
C VAL A 193 -18.14 -5.03 12.00
N ASP A 194 -18.95 -4.36 11.18
CA ASP A 194 -19.49 -4.93 9.95
C ASP A 194 -18.38 -5.20 8.93
N ALA A 195 -17.44 -4.26 8.77
CA ALA A 195 -16.31 -4.42 7.85
C ALA A 195 -15.41 -5.60 8.24
N LEU A 196 -15.09 -5.78 9.52
CA LEU A 196 -14.32 -6.94 10.01
C LEU A 196 -15.09 -8.24 9.78
N LYS A 197 -16.40 -8.27 10.06
CA LYS A 197 -17.25 -9.44 9.77
C LYS A 197 -17.19 -9.80 8.29
N TYR A 198 -17.34 -8.82 7.40
CA TYR A 198 -17.25 -9.07 5.97
C TYR A 198 -15.85 -9.47 5.52
N ALA A 199 -14.79 -8.85 6.02
CA ALA A 199 -13.41 -9.23 5.70
C ALA A 199 -13.16 -10.72 5.98
N ARG A 200 -13.63 -11.20 7.14
CA ARG A 200 -13.57 -12.62 7.52
C ARG A 200 -14.40 -13.50 6.59
N SER A 201 -15.61 -13.08 6.23
CA SER A 201 -16.44 -13.82 5.27
C SER A 201 -15.84 -13.87 3.86
N LEU A 202 -15.25 -12.77 3.38
CA LEU A 202 -14.54 -12.72 2.10
C LEU A 202 -13.35 -13.66 2.10
N ALA A 203 -12.54 -13.64 3.16
CA ALA A 203 -11.40 -14.54 3.30
C ALA A 203 -11.82 -16.01 3.37
N GLY A 204 -12.83 -16.34 4.19
CA GLY A 204 -13.33 -17.71 4.34
C GLY A 204 -14.00 -18.24 3.07
N GLY A 205 -14.72 -17.38 2.36
CA GLY A 205 -15.29 -17.69 1.04
C GLY A 205 -14.20 -18.00 0.02
N ALA A 206 -13.15 -17.18 -0.04
CA ALA A 206 -12.00 -17.43 -0.91
C ALA A 206 -11.23 -18.71 -0.54
N ALA A 207 -11.02 -18.97 0.75
CA ALA A 207 -10.40 -20.21 1.22
C ALA A 207 -11.24 -21.44 0.83
N THR A 208 -12.57 -21.37 0.97
CA THR A 208 -13.48 -22.44 0.55
C THR A 208 -13.41 -22.66 -0.95
N ASP A 209 -13.43 -21.59 -1.74
CA ASP A 209 -13.34 -21.66 -3.19
C ASP A 209 -12.03 -22.32 -3.67
N ILE A 210 -10.88 -22.00 -3.07
CA ILE A 210 -9.60 -22.66 -3.39
C ILE A 210 -9.69 -24.17 -3.20
N ARG A 211 -10.42 -24.64 -2.18
CA ARG A 211 -10.58 -26.08 -1.92
C ARG A 211 -11.58 -26.74 -2.86
N SER A 212 -12.67 -26.05 -3.21
CA SER A 212 -13.72 -26.57 -4.08
C SER A 212 -13.34 -26.48 -5.57
N HIS A 213 -12.58 -25.46 -5.95
CA HIS A 213 -12.20 -25.12 -7.31
C HIS A 213 -10.69 -24.77 -7.36
N PRO A 214 -9.80 -25.73 -7.09
CA PRO A 214 -8.35 -25.47 -6.99
C PRO A 214 -7.75 -24.83 -8.24
N THR A 215 -8.31 -25.09 -9.43
CA THR A 215 -7.91 -24.47 -10.70
C THR A 215 -8.97 -23.50 -11.23
N GLY A 216 -9.77 -22.91 -10.34
CA GLY A 216 -10.81 -21.96 -10.67
C GLY A 216 -10.25 -20.69 -11.34
N PRO A 217 -11.11 -19.93 -12.06
CA PRO A 217 -10.67 -18.72 -12.73
C PRO A 217 -10.06 -17.69 -11.78
N GLU A 218 -10.57 -17.59 -10.56
CA GLU A 218 -10.24 -16.57 -9.57
C GLU A 218 -8.89 -16.87 -8.93
N TYR A 219 -8.66 -18.12 -8.52
CA TYR A 219 -7.35 -18.58 -8.09
C TYR A 219 -6.32 -18.42 -9.21
N THR A 220 -6.65 -18.85 -10.43
CA THR A 220 -5.73 -18.75 -11.58
C THR A 220 -5.36 -17.29 -11.85
N ARG A 221 -6.33 -16.38 -11.80
CA ARG A 221 -6.13 -14.95 -12.02
C ARG A 221 -5.24 -14.32 -10.96
N TYR A 222 -5.56 -14.51 -9.69
CA TYR A 222 -4.90 -13.76 -8.60
C TYR A 222 -3.72 -14.48 -7.97
N PHE A 223 -3.60 -15.81 -8.10
CA PHE A 223 -2.54 -16.60 -7.46
C PHE A 223 -1.99 -17.73 -8.32
N GLY A 224 -2.43 -17.88 -9.58
CA GLY A 224 -1.99 -18.95 -10.47
C GLY A 224 -0.47 -19.16 -10.47
N GLY A 225 -0.06 -20.42 -10.34
CA GLY A 225 1.35 -20.81 -10.20
C GLY A 225 1.88 -20.89 -8.76
N ASN A 226 1.14 -20.36 -7.77
CA ASN A 226 1.48 -20.54 -6.36
C ASN A 226 1.03 -21.90 -5.81
N ASN A 227 1.57 -22.24 -4.65
CA ASN A 227 1.08 -23.35 -3.85
C ASN A 227 -0.29 -22.99 -3.25
N GLN A 228 -1.31 -23.81 -3.53
CA GLN A 228 -2.69 -23.58 -3.08
C GLN A 228 -2.85 -23.63 -1.57
N ASP A 229 -2.13 -24.53 -0.89
CA ASP A 229 -2.19 -24.68 0.56
C ASP A 229 -1.67 -23.42 1.26
N ASP A 230 -0.62 -22.79 0.72
CA ASP A 230 -0.08 -21.54 1.25
C ASP A 230 -1.11 -20.41 1.18
N ILE A 231 -1.75 -20.22 0.01
CA ILE A 231 -2.74 -19.16 -0.20
C ILE A 231 -4.00 -19.42 0.62
N TRP A 232 -4.48 -20.66 0.62
CA TRP A 232 -5.58 -21.10 1.46
C TRP A 232 -5.30 -20.82 2.93
N TYR A 233 -4.11 -21.16 3.43
CA TYR A 233 -3.76 -20.98 4.84
C TYR A 233 -3.71 -19.50 5.23
N ASN A 234 -3.17 -18.63 4.37
CA ASN A 234 -3.20 -17.19 4.62
C ASN A 234 -4.62 -16.63 4.74
N LEU A 235 -5.53 -17.05 3.86
CA LEU A 235 -6.95 -16.65 3.91
C LEU A 235 -7.67 -17.24 5.14
N ASP A 236 -7.41 -18.50 5.48
CA ASP A 236 -8.01 -19.18 6.63
C ASP A 236 -7.62 -18.49 7.96
N ARG A 237 -6.36 -18.05 8.09
CA ARG A 237 -5.90 -17.29 9.26
C ARG A 237 -6.65 -15.97 9.43
N VAL A 238 -6.97 -15.28 8.33
CA VAL A 238 -7.79 -14.06 8.36
C VAL A 238 -9.24 -14.39 8.71
N ALA A 239 -9.82 -15.42 8.08
CA ALA A 239 -11.20 -15.84 8.32
C ALA A 239 -11.45 -16.25 9.78
N GLY A 240 -10.50 -17.01 10.34
CA GLY A 240 -10.50 -17.46 11.73
C GLY A 240 -10.23 -16.34 12.73
N ASP A 241 -9.74 -15.18 12.27
CA ASP A 241 -9.31 -14.06 13.11
C ASP A 241 -8.40 -14.53 14.26
N LEU A 242 -7.41 -15.36 13.91
CA LEU A 242 -6.55 -16.01 14.90
C LEU A 242 -5.86 -14.96 15.78
N THR A 243 -5.70 -15.31 17.06
CA THR A 243 -5.15 -14.46 18.12
C THR A 243 -3.85 -13.77 17.68
N SER A 244 -3.80 -12.46 17.87
CA SER A 244 -2.69 -11.60 17.45
C SER A 244 -2.66 -10.30 18.25
N ASN A 245 -1.60 -9.52 18.11
CA ASN A 245 -1.48 -8.23 18.77
C ASN A 245 -1.98 -7.10 17.84
N ARG A 246 -3.28 -7.08 17.50
CA ARG A 246 -3.86 -6.05 16.61
C ARG A 246 -5.25 -5.57 17.08
N ASP A 247 -5.39 -4.26 17.15
CA ASP A 247 -6.67 -3.57 17.20
C ASP A 247 -6.96 -2.95 15.82
N ILE A 248 -8.25 -2.70 15.52
CA ILE A 248 -8.68 -1.92 14.35
C ILE A 248 -9.35 -0.65 14.86
N THR A 249 -8.67 0.47 14.76
CA THR A 249 -9.02 1.70 15.49
C THR A 249 -9.38 2.83 14.53
N CYS A 250 -10.44 3.59 14.83
CA CYS A 250 -10.68 4.86 14.15
C CYS A 250 -9.53 5.83 14.42
N SER A 251 -9.00 6.48 13.39
CA SER A 251 -7.91 7.44 13.57
C SER A 251 -8.27 8.58 14.50
N SER A 252 -9.55 8.97 14.60
CA SER A 252 -10.06 10.01 15.51
C SER A 252 -9.83 9.74 16.99
N ASP A 253 -9.57 8.49 17.37
CA ASP A 253 -9.36 8.07 18.76
C ASP A 253 -7.88 8.02 19.15
N ASP A 254 -6.97 8.23 18.19
CA ASP A 254 -5.53 8.28 18.40
C ASP A 254 -4.95 9.58 17.82
N ALA A 255 -4.23 10.36 18.63
CA ALA A 255 -3.73 11.66 18.20
C ALA A 255 -2.69 11.55 17.07
N GLY A 256 -1.85 10.52 17.09
CA GLY A 256 -0.87 10.26 16.04
C GLY A 256 -1.54 9.89 14.73
N ALA A 257 -2.52 8.98 14.79
CA ALA A 257 -3.31 8.56 13.64
C ALA A 257 -4.16 9.69 13.06
N THR A 258 -4.78 10.52 13.91
CA THR A 258 -5.50 11.73 13.47
C THR A 258 -4.58 12.66 12.69
N ASN A 259 -3.39 12.98 13.23
CA ASN A 259 -2.43 13.86 12.56
C ASN A 259 -1.94 13.26 11.23
N TYR A 260 -1.71 11.95 11.21
CA TYR A 260 -1.30 11.25 10.00
C TYR A 260 -2.37 11.31 8.91
N CYS A 261 -3.62 10.95 9.20
CA CYS A 261 -4.72 11.00 8.25
C CYS A 261 -4.98 12.44 7.73
N ASN A 262 -4.88 13.44 8.60
CA ASN A 262 -5.03 14.85 8.19
C ASN A 262 -3.94 15.31 7.22
N SER A 263 -2.72 14.79 7.38
CA SER A 263 -1.58 15.12 6.52
C SER A 263 -1.57 14.29 5.22
N ASN A 264 -2.31 13.18 5.19
CA ASN A 264 -2.36 12.24 4.06
C ASN A 264 -3.82 11.99 3.66
N PRO A 265 -4.50 12.99 3.06
CA PRO A 265 -5.94 12.95 2.83
C PRO A 265 -6.40 11.87 1.85
N GLY A 266 -5.49 11.25 1.11
CA GLY A 266 -5.79 10.13 0.20
C GLY A 266 -5.69 8.74 0.83
N VAL A 267 -5.31 8.62 2.10
CA VAL A 267 -5.27 7.34 2.82
C VAL A 267 -6.66 6.97 3.33
N ILE A 268 -7.08 5.73 3.06
CA ILE A 268 -8.35 5.17 3.53
C ILE A 268 -8.16 4.45 4.87
N ALA A 269 -7.17 3.57 4.92
CA ALA A 269 -6.77 2.80 6.09
C ALA A 269 -5.29 2.43 5.98
N TYR A 270 -4.68 2.05 7.10
CA TYR A 270 -3.30 1.60 7.10
C TYR A 270 -2.99 0.69 8.29
N THR A 271 -2.00 -0.18 8.09
CA THR A 271 -1.41 -1.05 9.09
C THR A 271 -0.04 -0.51 9.50
N VAL A 272 0.17 -0.28 10.79
CA VAL A 272 1.48 0.12 11.32
C VAL A 272 2.32 -1.12 11.59
N ILE A 273 3.58 -1.12 11.18
CA ILE A 273 4.49 -2.24 11.42
C ILE A 273 5.41 -1.89 12.60
N TYR A 274 5.27 -2.59 13.72
CA TYR A 274 6.22 -2.48 14.82
C TYR A 274 7.28 -3.57 14.69
N SER A 275 8.55 -3.23 14.93
CA SER A 275 9.65 -4.19 14.99
C SER A 275 9.48 -5.24 16.10
N THR A 276 8.68 -4.92 17.12
CA THR A 276 8.25 -5.84 18.20
C THR A 276 7.12 -6.80 17.79
N GLY A 277 6.62 -6.72 16.55
CA GLY A 277 5.66 -7.65 15.95
C GLY A 277 4.18 -7.27 16.08
N GLN A 278 3.85 -6.13 16.71
CA GLN A 278 2.50 -5.58 16.73
C GLN A 278 2.15 -4.96 15.37
N THR A 279 0.87 -5.09 15.00
CA THR A 279 0.37 -4.61 13.70
C THR A 279 -1.01 -3.94 13.83
N PRO A 280 -1.15 -2.86 14.61
CA PRO A 280 -2.42 -2.16 14.72
C PRO A 280 -2.83 -1.56 13.38
N ILE A 281 -4.14 -1.57 13.13
CA ILE A 281 -4.76 -1.03 11.92
C ILE A 281 -5.51 0.23 12.31
N TYR A 282 -5.36 1.30 11.53
CA TYR A 282 -6.10 2.54 11.69
C TYR A 282 -6.94 2.83 10.44
N THR A 283 -8.14 3.36 10.63
CA THR A 283 -8.99 3.84 9.54
C THR A 283 -9.10 5.37 9.55
N CYS A 284 -8.87 5.99 8.39
CA CYS A 284 -9.05 7.42 8.19
C CYS A 284 -10.51 7.73 7.81
N ASP A 285 -10.89 9.01 7.76
CA ASP A 285 -12.28 9.40 7.49
C ASP A 285 -12.80 8.95 6.11
N LEU A 286 -11.92 8.80 5.11
CA LEU A 286 -12.28 8.23 3.80
C LEU A 286 -12.87 6.81 3.93
N PHE A 287 -12.47 6.03 4.93
CA PHE A 287 -13.04 4.70 5.16
C PHE A 287 -14.57 4.73 5.29
N THR A 288 -15.11 5.78 5.91
CA THR A 288 -16.56 5.92 6.09
C THR A 288 -17.32 6.27 4.81
N GLN A 289 -16.59 6.67 3.76
CA GLN A 289 -17.13 7.02 2.45
C GLN A 289 -17.06 5.84 1.46
N ALA A 290 -16.30 4.79 1.79
CA ALA A 290 -16.23 3.59 0.98
C ALA A 290 -17.57 2.84 0.94
N GLY A 291 -17.81 2.11 -0.15
CA GLY A 291 -18.97 1.24 -0.28
C GLY A 291 -18.95 0.13 0.77
N THR A 292 -20.13 -0.40 1.11
CA THR A 292 -20.21 -1.63 1.92
C THR A 292 -19.94 -2.85 1.04
N THR A 293 -19.54 -3.98 1.62
CA THR A 293 -19.31 -5.22 0.84
C THR A 293 -20.50 -5.62 -0.04
N PRO A 294 -21.77 -5.53 0.41
CA PRO A 294 -22.91 -5.81 -0.47
C PRO A 294 -22.99 -4.89 -1.70
N SER A 295 -22.51 -3.65 -1.61
CA SER A 295 -22.58 -2.69 -2.73
C SER A 295 -21.76 -3.11 -3.95
N VAL A 296 -20.78 -4.01 -3.77
CA VAL A 296 -19.99 -4.62 -4.85
C VAL A 296 -20.87 -5.29 -5.91
N CYS A 297 -22.01 -5.87 -5.51
CA CYS A 297 -22.93 -6.53 -6.44
C CYS A 297 -23.58 -5.56 -7.44
N GLN A 298 -23.61 -4.26 -7.11
CA GLN A 298 -24.19 -3.22 -7.96
C GLN A 298 -23.10 -2.40 -8.67
N ASN A 299 -22.01 -2.12 -7.97
CA ASN A 299 -21.00 -1.13 -8.38
C ASN A 299 -19.69 -1.75 -8.88
N GLY A 300 -19.53 -3.07 -8.79
CA GLY A 300 -18.28 -3.77 -9.06
C GLY A 300 -17.29 -3.68 -7.89
N TYR A 301 -16.12 -4.32 -8.05
CA TYR A 301 -15.11 -4.43 -6.98
C TYR A 301 -13.77 -3.76 -7.28
N ASP A 302 -13.53 -3.34 -8.53
CA ASP A 302 -12.20 -2.94 -9.00
C ASP A 302 -11.64 -1.70 -8.28
N SER A 303 -12.50 -0.75 -7.90
CA SER A 303 -12.09 0.41 -7.08
C SER A 303 -11.67 -0.02 -5.68
N THR A 304 -10.61 0.59 -5.12
CA THR A 304 -10.22 0.39 -3.71
C THR A 304 -11.32 0.80 -2.73
N MET A 305 -12.10 1.82 -3.09
CA MET A 305 -13.25 2.35 -2.33
C MET A 305 -14.54 1.51 -2.44
N SER A 306 -14.53 0.37 -3.16
CA SER A 306 -15.74 -0.41 -3.42
C SER A 306 -16.32 -1.13 -2.20
N SER A 307 -15.49 -1.42 -1.18
CA SER A 307 -15.88 -2.28 -0.06
C SER A 307 -15.04 -2.04 1.19
N THR A 308 -15.67 -1.60 2.28
CA THR A 308 -15.07 -1.52 3.61
C THR A 308 -14.57 -2.88 4.10
N GLY A 309 -15.29 -3.97 3.81
CA GLY A 309 -14.81 -5.33 4.13
C GLY A 309 -13.61 -5.74 3.28
N GLY A 310 -13.53 -5.29 2.04
CA GLY A 310 -12.36 -5.48 1.17
C GLY A 310 -11.15 -4.71 1.66
N ILE A 311 -11.34 -3.46 2.11
CA ILE A 311 -10.29 -2.63 2.71
C ILE A 311 -9.76 -3.31 3.98
N ILE A 312 -10.62 -3.75 4.90
CA ILE A 312 -10.16 -4.45 6.11
C ILE A 312 -9.49 -5.80 5.78
N LEU A 313 -9.91 -6.52 4.73
CA LEU A 313 -9.22 -7.73 4.28
C LEU A 313 -7.79 -7.42 3.77
N HIS A 314 -7.60 -6.32 3.05
CA HIS A 314 -6.28 -5.86 2.63
C HIS A 314 -5.38 -5.59 3.86
N GLU A 315 -5.85 -4.77 4.80
CA GLU A 315 -5.07 -4.42 5.99
C GLU A 315 -4.78 -5.64 6.89
N LEU A 316 -5.75 -6.55 7.05
CA LEU A 316 -5.53 -7.80 7.77
C LEU A 316 -4.49 -8.70 7.08
N SER A 317 -4.32 -8.61 5.77
CA SER A 317 -3.29 -9.38 5.06
C SER A 317 -1.89 -8.93 5.46
N HIS A 318 -1.67 -7.62 5.65
CA HIS A 318 -0.43 -7.10 6.25
C HIS A 318 -0.28 -7.59 7.69
N ALA A 319 -1.31 -7.40 8.50
CA ALA A 319 -1.24 -7.63 9.94
C ALA A 319 -1.09 -9.11 10.32
N VAL A 320 -1.71 -10.03 9.56
CA VAL A 320 -1.77 -11.47 9.89
C VAL A 320 -0.55 -12.22 9.37
N PHE A 321 -0.14 -11.97 8.13
CA PHE A 321 0.88 -12.77 7.47
C PHE A 321 1.92 -11.95 6.70
N GLY A 322 1.97 -10.64 6.92
CA GLY A 322 3.03 -9.80 6.41
C GLY A 322 2.99 -9.60 4.91
N ALA A 323 1.80 -9.66 4.28
CA ALA A 323 1.65 -9.22 2.90
C ALA A 323 2.18 -7.80 2.74
N ASP A 324 2.48 -7.43 1.50
CA ASP A 324 3.10 -6.18 1.10
C ASP A 324 2.21 -5.45 0.09
N ASP A 325 2.49 -4.18 -0.10
CA ASP A 325 1.90 -3.36 -1.15
C ASP A 325 2.85 -3.37 -2.34
N VAL A 326 2.63 -4.29 -3.27
CA VAL A 326 3.42 -4.40 -4.50
C VAL A 326 2.81 -3.53 -5.58
N THR A 327 1.50 -3.65 -5.76
CA THR A 327 0.72 -2.83 -6.69
C THR A 327 -0.72 -2.78 -6.19
N TYR A 328 -1.47 -1.79 -6.68
CA TYR A 328 -2.85 -1.58 -6.28
C TYR A 328 -3.80 -1.77 -7.45
N GLY A 329 -5.03 -2.16 -7.14
CA GLY A 329 -6.09 -2.33 -8.12
C GLY A 329 -6.07 -3.70 -8.78
N CYS A 330 -7.27 -4.26 -8.98
CA CYS A 330 -7.43 -5.66 -9.32
C CYS A 330 -6.91 -6.03 -10.72
N SER A 331 -6.86 -5.07 -11.65
CA SER A 331 -6.26 -5.27 -12.98
C SER A 331 -4.74 -5.45 -12.89
N ALA A 332 -4.04 -4.52 -12.22
CA ALA A 332 -2.59 -4.59 -12.05
C ALA A 332 -2.17 -5.83 -11.25
N CYS A 333 -2.91 -6.16 -10.20
CA CYS A 333 -2.68 -7.34 -9.34
C CYS A 333 -2.72 -8.67 -10.12
N ALA A 334 -3.57 -8.78 -11.15
CA ALA A 334 -3.66 -9.98 -11.97
C ALA A 334 -2.43 -10.17 -12.88
N GLY A 335 -1.72 -9.10 -13.21
CA GLY A 335 -0.52 -9.09 -14.05
C GLY A 335 0.80 -9.34 -13.32
N LEU A 336 0.77 -9.42 -11.98
CA LEU A 336 1.97 -9.65 -11.17
C LEU A 336 2.66 -11.00 -11.45
N SER A 337 3.95 -11.07 -11.13
CA SER A 337 4.68 -12.34 -11.12
C SER A 337 4.11 -13.31 -10.08
N VAL A 338 4.43 -14.61 -10.19
CA VAL A 338 3.91 -15.63 -9.27
C VAL A 338 4.27 -15.31 -7.82
N SER A 339 5.52 -14.93 -7.55
CA SER A 339 5.98 -14.55 -6.21
C SER A 339 5.25 -13.31 -5.70
N ASP A 340 5.04 -12.32 -6.57
CA ASP A 340 4.46 -11.03 -6.20
C ASP A 340 2.98 -11.16 -5.90
N LYS A 341 2.26 -12.01 -6.65
CA LYS A 341 0.87 -12.38 -6.38
C LYS A 341 0.66 -12.87 -4.95
N LYS A 342 1.52 -13.78 -4.47
CA LYS A 342 1.42 -14.35 -3.11
C LYS A 342 1.66 -13.32 -2.02
N ARG A 343 2.55 -12.36 -2.24
CA ARG A 343 2.90 -11.37 -1.21
C ARG A 343 2.06 -10.09 -1.30
N ASN A 344 1.34 -9.81 -2.39
CA ASN A 344 0.57 -8.56 -2.53
C ASN A 344 -0.77 -8.61 -1.78
N ALA A 345 -1.04 -7.65 -0.89
CA ALA A 345 -2.28 -7.62 -0.10
C ALA A 345 -3.54 -7.46 -0.98
N ASP A 346 -3.46 -6.65 -2.03
CA ASP A 346 -4.59 -6.43 -2.93
C ASP A 346 -4.98 -7.69 -3.74
N ASN A 347 -4.08 -8.66 -3.94
CA ASN A 347 -4.44 -9.95 -4.57
C ASN A 347 -5.44 -10.73 -3.70
N TYR A 348 -5.29 -10.70 -2.38
CA TYR A 348 -6.23 -11.34 -1.44
C TYR A 348 -7.56 -10.60 -1.41
N ARG A 349 -7.53 -9.26 -1.33
CA ARG A 349 -8.73 -8.40 -1.42
C ARG A 349 -9.51 -8.66 -2.71
N CYS A 350 -8.86 -8.56 -3.86
CA CYS A 350 -9.50 -8.69 -5.16
C CYS A 350 -10.08 -10.08 -5.40
N MET A 351 -9.38 -11.14 -5.01
CA MET A 351 -9.92 -12.50 -5.08
C MET A 351 -11.16 -12.67 -4.21
N GLY A 352 -11.12 -12.24 -2.95
CA GLY A 352 -12.25 -12.32 -2.02
C GLY A 352 -13.49 -11.59 -2.53
N LEU A 353 -13.31 -10.36 -3.04
CA LEU A 353 -14.41 -9.57 -3.59
C LEU A 353 -14.97 -10.15 -4.89
N ASN A 354 -14.11 -10.68 -5.78
CA ASN A 354 -14.58 -11.32 -7.01
C ASN A 354 -15.41 -12.56 -6.71
N ILE A 355 -14.94 -13.42 -5.79
CA ILE A 355 -15.69 -14.63 -5.38
C ILE A 355 -17.03 -14.27 -4.75
N TYR A 356 -17.06 -13.23 -3.91
CA TYR A 356 -18.29 -12.72 -3.34
C TYR A 356 -19.27 -12.26 -4.44
N LEU A 357 -18.78 -11.51 -5.42
CA LEU A 357 -19.59 -11.04 -6.55
C LEU A 357 -20.17 -12.21 -7.35
N ASP A 358 -19.34 -13.21 -7.69
CA ASP A 358 -19.77 -14.36 -8.49
C ASP A 358 -20.79 -15.22 -7.75
N TYR A 359 -20.58 -15.46 -6.45
CA TYR A 359 -21.54 -16.18 -5.62
C TYR A 359 -22.92 -15.51 -5.60
N ASN A 360 -22.96 -14.19 -5.40
CA ASN A 360 -24.22 -13.44 -5.30
C ASN A 360 -24.89 -13.21 -6.67
N ARG A 361 -24.14 -13.24 -7.77
CA ARG A 361 -24.72 -13.25 -9.12
C ARG A 361 -25.50 -14.52 -9.42
N VAL A 362 -25.02 -15.67 -8.92
CA VAL A 362 -25.66 -16.97 -9.13
C VAL A 362 -26.83 -17.19 -8.17
N ASN A 363 -26.67 -16.84 -6.89
CA ASN A 363 -27.62 -17.20 -5.83
C ASN A 363 -28.56 -16.05 -5.42
N GLY A 364 -28.38 -14.84 -5.97
CA GLY A 364 -29.03 -13.62 -5.49
C GLY A 364 -28.26 -12.97 -4.33
N PRO A 365 -28.56 -11.70 -4.00
CA PRO A 365 -27.91 -11.00 -2.89
C PRO A 365 -28.27 -11.65 -1.55
N LEU A 366 -27.26 -11.94 -0.73
CA LEU A 366 -27.40 -12.35 0.67
C LEU A 366 -28.01 -11.26 1.56
#